data_AF-A0A937W6J6-F1
#
_entry.id   AF-A0A937W6J6-F1
#
_cell.length_a   1.000
_cell.length_b   1.000
_cell.length_c   1.000
_cell.angle_alpha   90.00
_cell.angle_beta   90.00
_cell.angle_gamma   90.00
#
_symmetry.space_group_name_H-M   'P 1'
#
loop_
_entity.id
_entity.type
_entity.pdbx_description
1 polymer ?
#
loop_
_entity_poly.entity_id
_entity_poly.type
_entity_poly.pdbx_seq_one_letter_code
_entity_poly.pdbx_strand_id
1 'polypeptide(L)'
;FPAAACDACAVRAQCTKAQLGHGRSLSSREDEQFQQKLRAKIQTKRGRASLRKRTAVEHAISHQLAHQGRRARHKGLRKNQFDGRRHAAVSNLQVAARYAEERQLAS
;
A
#
# COMPACT_ATOMS: atom_id res chain seq x y z
N PHE A 1 21.04 4.56 16.56
CA PHE A 1 22.49 4.82 16.67
C PHE A 1 22.67 5.97 17.64
N PRO A 2 23.62 5.88 18.59
CA PRO A 2 23.86 6.92 19.58
C PRO A 2 24.31 8.25 18.94
N ALA A 3 23.93 9.37 19.55
CA ALA A 3 24.31 10.70 19.09
C ALA A 3 25.83 10.88 19.05
N ALA A 4 26.53 10.51 20.12
CA ALA A 4 27.99 10.62 20.20
C ALA A 4 28.73 9.95 19.03
N ALA A 5 28.30 8.75 18.63
CA ALA A 5 28.88 8.04 17.49
C ALA A 5 28.48 8.67 16.14
N CYS A 6 27.25 9.17 16.05
CA CYS A 6 26.73 9.80 14.84
C CYS A 6 27.34 11.18 14.59
N ASP A 7 27.59 11.97 15.62
CA ASP A 7 28.10 13.33 15.53
C ASP A 7 29.59 13.37 15.19
N ALA A 8 30.36 12.39 15.67
CA ALA A 8 31.76 12.21 15.30
C ALA A 8 31.97 11.61 13.89
N CYS A 9 30.89 11.25 13.18
CA CYS A 9 30.99 10.56 11.90
C CYS A 9 31.35 11.53 10.76
N ALA A 10 32.49 11.32 10.10
CA ALA A 10 32.98 12.16 8.99
C ALA A 10 32.00 12.25 7.79
N VAL A 11 31.17 11.21 7.58
CA VAL A 11 30.17 11.17 6.51
C VAL A 11 28.76 11.52 6.99
N ARG A 12 28.60 12.08 8.20
CA ARG A 12 27.30 12.44 8.79
C ARG A 12 26.46 13.29 7.85
N ALA A 13 27.08 14.29 7.22
CA ALA A 13 26.41 15.23 6.30
C ALA A 13 25.73 14.52 5.12
N GLN A 14 26.19 13.34 4.72
CA GLN A 14 25.58 12.52 3.66
C GLN A 14 24.57 11.50 4.19
N CYS A 15 24.62 11.17 5.48
CA CYS A 15 23.86 10.08 6.08
C CYS A 15 22.53 10.50 6.70
N THR A 16 22.46 11.67 7.36
CA THR A 16 21.25 12.12 8.05
C THR A 16 21.17 13.65 8.12
N LYS A 17 19.94 14.17 8.14
CA LYS A 17 19.64 15.60 8.34
C LYS A 17 19.30 15.94 9.79
N ALA A 18 19.42 14.98 10.71
CA ALA A 18 19.17 15.20 12.13
C ALA A 18 20.19 16.19 12.72
N GLN A 19 19.75 17.03 13.66
CA GLN A 19 20.63 17.99 14.34
C GLN A 19 21.72 17.27 15.17
N LEU A 20 22.80 17.99 15.51
CA LEU A 20 23.82 17.50 16.45
C LEU A 20 23.17 17.20 17.81
N GLY A 21 23.68 16.21 18.53
CA GLY A 21 23.03 15.68 19.73
C GLY A 21 21.91 14.69 19.45
N HIS A 22 21.52 14.50 18.17
CA HIS A 22 20.53 13.50 17.77
C HIS A 22 21.14 12.42 16.87
N GLY A 23 21.05 11.18 17.35
CA GLY A 23 21.46 9.99 16.61
C GLY A 23 20.50 9.62 15.49
N ARG A 24 20.92 8.71 14.58
CA ARG A 24 20.04 8.18 13.53
C ARG A 24 19.25 6.97 14.04
N SER A 25 17.98 6.87 13.63
CA SER A 25 17.17 5.67 13.82
C SER A 25 16.99 4.97 12.48
N LEU A 26 17.16 3.65 12.47
CA LEU A 26 16.80 2.81 11.34
C LEU A 26 15.62 1.95 11.79
N SER A 27 14.51 2.05 11.07
CA SER A 27 13.40 1.12 11.19
C SER A 27 13.36 0.26 9.94
N SER A 28 13.33 -1.06 10.13
CA SER A 28 12.89 -1.97 9.08
C SER A 28 11.39 -2.15 9.20
N ARG A 29 10.68 -2.14 8.08
CA ARG A 29 9.25 -2.45 8.09
C ARG A 29 9.07 -3.94 8.37
N GLU A 30 8.02 -4.30 9.09
CA GLU A 30 7.68 -5.71 9.37
C GLU A 30 7.57 -6.53 8.08
N ASP A 31 7.13 -5.91 6.98
CA ASP A 31 6.95 -6.55 5.68
C ASP A 31 8.19 -6.52 4.76
N GLU A 32 9.36 -6.05 5.23
CA GLU A 32 10.53 -5.82 4.37
C GLU A 32 11.00 -7.10 3.66
N GLN A 33 11.03 -8.25 4.36
CA GLN A 33 11.38 -9.53 3.75
C GLN A 33 10.42 -9.91 2.61
N PHE A 34 9.13 -9.60 2.76
CA PHE A 34 8.15 -9.83 1.71
C PHE A 34 8.38 -8.88 0.54
N GLN A 35 8.65 -7.59 0.80
CA GLN A 35 8.97 -6.61 -0.24
C GLN A 35 10.20 -7.01 -1.06
N GLN A 36 11.24 -7.54 -0.42
CA GLN A 36 12.44 -8.06 -1.11
C GLN A 36 12.08 -9.22 -2.05
N LYS A 37 11.25 -10.17 -1.61
CA LYS A 37 10.75 -11.26 -2.47
C LYS A 37 9.97 -10.73 -3.67
N LEU A 38 9.17 -9.68 -3.50
CA LEU A 38 8.46 -9.04 -4.61
C LEU A 38 9.40 -8.35 -5.60
N ARG A 39 10.40 -7.60 -5.10
CA ARG A 39 11.43 -6.97 -5.94
C ARG A 39 12.20 -8.00 -6.77
N ALA A 40 12.58 -9.12 -6.17
CA ALA A 40 13.23 -10.23 -6.89
C ALA A 40 12.33 -10.79 -8.01
N LYS A 41 11.02 -10.95 -7.76
CA LYS A 41 10.06 -11.42 -8.78
C LYS A 41 9.90 -10.44 -9.95
N ILE A 42 10.00 -9.13 -9.73
CA ILE A 42 9.90 -8.12 -10.80
C ILE A 42 11.02 -8.27 -11.84
N GLN A 43 12.20 -8.75 -11.44
CA GLN A 43 13.37 -8.86 -12.33
C GLN A 43 13.17 -9.90 -13.46
N THR A 44 12.30 -10.88 -13.29
CA THR A 44 12.11 -11.97 -14.27
C THR A 44 10.79 -11.86 -15.03
N LYS A 45 10.75 -12.28 -16.30
CA LYS A 45 9.51 -12.32 -17.10
C LYS A 45 8.44 -13.20 -16.43
N ARG A 46 8.83 -14.40 -15.97
CA ARG A 46 7.97 -15.34 -15.24
C ARG A 46 7.44 -14.74 -13.94
N GLY A 47 8.30 -14.08 -13.16
CA GLY A 47 7.90 -13.42 -11.92
C GLY A 47 6.92 -12.27 -12.16
N ARG A 48 7.14 -11.43 -13.18
CA ARG A 48 6.16 -10.39 -13.58
C ARG A 48 4.82 -10.99 -14.00
N ALA A 49 4.81 -12.08 -14.75
CA ALA A 49 3.58 -12.79 -15.11
C ALA A 49 2.83 -13.30 -13.86
N SER A 50 3.55 -13.82 -12.86
CA SER A 50 2.96 -14.20 -11.58
C SER A 50 2.40 -13.01 -10.81
N LEU A 51 3.06 -11.85 -10.82
CA LEU A 51 2.59 -10.66 -10.11
C LEU A 51 1.37 -10.03 -10.78
N ARG A 52 1.27 -10.07 -12.12
CA ARG A 52 0.09 -9.57 -12.85
C ARG A 52 -1.23 -10.23 -12.43
N LYS A 53 -1.20 -11.47 -11.93
CA LYS A 53 -2.38 -12.14 -11.39
C LYS A 53 -3.00 -11.40 -10.20
N ARG A 54 -2.19 -10.63 -9.45
CA ARG A 54 -2.65 -9.83 -8.30
C ARG A 54 -3.28 -8.50 -8.67
N THR A 55 -2.92 -7.97 -9.85
CA THR A 55 -3.27 -6.62 -10.28
C THR A 55 -4.77 -6.35 -10.21
N ALA A 56 -5.62 -7.32 -10.56
CA ALA A 56 -7.07 -7.19 -10.43
C ALA A 56 -7.53 -6.92 -8.99
N VAL A 57 -7.00 -7.69 -8.02
CA VAL A 57 -7.33 -7.53 -6.59
C VAL A 57 -6.77 -6.22 -6.04
N GLU A 58 -5.54 -5.88 -6.41
CA GLU A 58 -4.89 -4.63 -5.97
C GLU A 58 -5.61 -3.38 -6.50
N HIS A 59 -6.09 -3.41 -7.75
CA HIS A 59 -6.93 -2.35 -8.28
C HIS A 59 -8.26 -2.26 -7.53
N ALA A 60 -8.92 -3.38 -7.23
CA ALA A 60 -10.16 -3.38 -6.45
C ALA A 60 -9.96 -2.74 -5.06
N ILE A 61 -8.90 -3.12 -4.34
CA ILE A 61 -8.53 -2.52 -3.06
C ILE A 61 -8.25 -1.02 -3.22
N SER A 62 -7.54 -0.63 -4.28
CA SER A 62 -7.20 0.77 -4.53
C SER A 62 -8.44 1.63 -4.75
N HIS A 63 -9.43 1.13 -5.51
CA HIS A 63 -10.71 1.81 -5.69
C HIS A 63 -11.47 1.96 -4.37
N GLN A 64 -11.50 0.90 -3.54
CA GLN A 64 -12.14 0.97 -2.23
C GLN A 64 -11.50 2.03 -1.33
N LEU A 65 -10.16 2.08 -1.27
CA LEU A 65 -9.43 3.08 -0.47
C LEU A 65 -9.61 4.50 -1.00
N ALA A 66 -9.71 4.69 -2.32
CA ALA A 66 -9.98 5.99 -2.92
C ALA A 66 -11.34 6.55 -2.45
N HIS A 67 -12.35 5.70 -2.30
CA HIS A 67 -13.67 6.11 -1.79
C HIS A 67 -13.69 6.32 -0.27
N GLN A 68 -13.01 5.47 0.50
CA GLN A 68 -12.94 5.60 1.96
C GLN A 68 -12.11 6.82 2.43
N GLY A 69 -11.09 7.19 1.65
CA GLY A 69 -10.17 8.27 1.98
C GLY A 69 -9.11 7.88 3.02
N ARG A 70 -8.22 8.83 3.33
CA ARG A 70 -7.05 8.59 4.22
C ARG A 70 -7.38 8.50 5.71
N ARG A 71 -8.60 8.86 6.11
CA ARG A 71 -8.99 8.97 7.53
C ARG A 71 -10.30 8.26 7.77
N ALA A 72 -10.40 7.58 8.91
CA ALA A 72 -11.64 7.03 9.41
C ALA A 72 -12.69 8.14 9.59
N ARG A 73 -13.87 7.97 8.99
CA ARG A 73 -14.98 8.94 9.11
C ARG A 73 -15.65 8.89 10.47
N HIS A 74 -15.64 7.72 11.11
CA HIS A 74 -16.38 7.47 12.35
C HIS A 74 -15.43 7.11 13.50
N LYS A 75 -15.88 7.34 14.74
CA LYS A 75 -15.17 6.84 15.92
C LYS A 75 -15.50 5.35 16.13
N GLY A 76 -14.46 4.52 16.19
CA GLY A 76 -14.57 3.10 16.49
C GLY A 76 -14.51 2.16 15.27
N LEU A 77 -13.96 0.96 15.48
CA LEU A 77 -13.69 0.00 14.41
C LEU A 77 -14.96 -0.50 13.71
N ARG A 78 -16.01 -0.85 14.46
CA ARG A 78 -17.26 -1.40 13.90
C ARG A 78 -17.94 -0.44 12.91
N LYS A 79 -18.00 0.86 13.23
CA LYS A 79 -18.61 1.87 12.36
C LYS A 79 -17.83 2.06 11.06
N ASN A 80 -16.50 2.07 11.15
CA ASN A 80 -15.65 2.17 9.95
C ASN A 80 -15.66 0.88 9.12
N GLN A 81 -15.78 -0.29 9.74
CA GLN A 81 -15.96 -1.54 9.01
C GLN A 81 -17.30 -1.56 8.25
N PHE A 82 -18.38 -1.11 8.89
CA PHE A 82 -19.67 -0.94 8.22
C PHE A 82 -19.57 0.04 7.04
N ASP A 83 -18.94 1.20 7.23
CA ASP A 83 -18.71 2.17 6.16
C ASP A 83 -17.88 1.60 5.01
N GLY A 84 -16.81 0.86 5.31
CA GLY A 84 -16.01 0.16 4.30
C GLY A 84 -16.80 -0.88 3.50
N ARG A 85 -17.68 -1.65 4.18
CA ARG A 85 -18.59 -2.62 3.53
C ARG A 85 -19.62 -1.94 2.65
N ARG A 86 -20.15 -0.79 3.06
CA ARG A 86 -21.08 0.02 2.27
C ARG A 86 -20.43 0.50 0.96
N HIS A 87 -19.20 1.02 1.02
CA HIS A 87 -18.45 1.41 -0.18
C HIS A 87 -18.17 0.21 -1.10
N ALA A 88 -17.77 -0.94 -0.54
CA ALA A 88 -17.55 -2.16 -1.31
C ALA A 88 -18.82 -2.64 -2.02
N ALA A 89 -19.99 -2.58 -1.36
CA ALA A 89 -21.26 -2.95 -1.97
C ALA A 89 -21.59 -2.08 -3.18
N VAL A 90 -21.42 -0.76 -3.08
CA VAL A 90 -21.65 0.17 -4.21
C VAL A 90 -20.68 -0.12 -5.36
N SER A 91 -19.41 -0.35 -5.07
CA SER A 91 -18.41 -0.69 -6.10
C SER A 91 -18.75 -2.00 -6.81
N ASN A 92 -19.21 -3.02 -6.08
CA ASN A 92 -19.65 -4.29 -6.66
C ASN A 92 -20.87 -4.10 -7.57
N LEU A 93 -21.83 -3.25 -7.18
CA LEU A 93 -23.00 -2.94 -8.01
C LEU A 93 -22.58 -2.24 -9.31
N GLN A 94 -21.63 -1.31 -9.28
CA GLN A 94 -21.10 -0.67 -10.49
C GLN A 94 -20.39 -1.66 -11.42
N VAL A 95 -19.68 -2.64 -10.85
CA VAL A 95 -19.07 -3.73 -11.63
C VAL A 95 -20.15 -4.61 -12.24
N ALA A 96 -21.18 -5.01 -11.48
CA ALA A 96 -22.28 -5.82 -11.98
C ALA A 96 -23.07 -5.11 -13.10
N ALA A 97 -23.32 -3.81 -12.97
CA ALA A 97 -23.98 -3.00 -13.99
C ALA A 97 -23.19 -3.01 -15.31
N ARG A 98 -21.87 -2.77 -15.25
CA ARG A 98 -20.99 -2.83 -16.43
C ARG A 98 -21.03 -4.20 -17.11
N TYR A 99 -20.99 -5.29 -16.34
CA TYR A 99 -21.11 -6.63 -16.91
C TYR A 99 -22.47 -6.88 -17.57
N ALA A 100 -23.56 -6.35 -17.00
CA ALA A 100 -24.89 -6.47 -17.60
C ALA A 100 -24.98 -5.71 -18.93
N GLU A 101 -24.44 -4.49 -19.00
CA GLU A 101 -24.36 -3.67 -20.22
C GLU A 101 -23.54 -4.36 -21.31
N GLU A 102 -22.34 -4.86 -20.97
CA GLU A 102 -21.49 -5.62 -21.91
C GLU A 102 -22.19 -6.85 -22.45
N ARG A 103 -22.93 -7.57 -21.60
CA ARG A 103 -23.67 -8.77 -21.99
C ARG A 103 -24.87 -8.45 -22.88
N GLN A 104 -25.52 -7.30 -22.67
CA GLN A 104 -26.60 -6.83 -23.54
C GLN A 104 -26.08 -6.43 -24.92
N LEU A 105 -24.93 -5.76 -24.99
CA LEU A 105 -24.29 -5.36 -26.25
C LEU A 105 -23.75 -6.54 -27.07
N ALA A 106 -23.44 -7.66 -26.42
CA ALA A 106 -22.94 -8.87 -27.06
C ALA A 106 -24.05 -9.84 -27.52
N SER A 107 -25.31 -9.55 -27.19
CA SER A 107 -26.49 -10.33 -27.60
C SER A 107 -27.18 -9.71 -28.81
#